data_AF-A0A6P0SG43-F1
#
_entry.id   AF-A0A6P0SG43-F1
#
_cell.length_a   1.000
_cell.length_b   1.000
_cell.length_c   1.000
_cell.angle_alpha   90.00
_cell.angle_beta   90.00
_cell.angle_gamma   90.00
#
_symmetry.space_group_name_H-M   'P 1'
#
loop_
_entity.id
_entity.type
_entity.pdbx_description
1 polymer ?
#
loop_
_entity_poly.entity_id
_entity_poly.type
_entity_poly.pdbx_seq_one_letter_code
_entity_poly.pdbx_strand_id
1 'polypeptide(L)'
;MSLIVGTRIHSGVDGYIPELGKVENWCDQVLEYADYIVIATDNKLFDKISKIVSVFAEQVLSLLINPWKGLAHPLNAIVCEATYLGGDKLLLQSLEVYISSTDVETLNSHLTSDTLVVGAKMISTHGGDAGVKFIDGMTSPWNTLALWNLSKLNITGFLGISSGLIKDVPGGMEEVTTISLLQQLYQNQAQAKLVKLSDLKWITTWNSQERQKYHQKKMLTKLLRAEKQLKHSRIKRGVVTILE
;
A
#
# COMPACT_ATOMS: atom_id res chain seq x y z
N MET A 1 7.47 6.73 18.56
CA MET A 1 6.62 6.91 17.37
C MET A 1 6.12 5.54 17.01
N SER A 2 4.79 5.35 16.96
CA SER A 2 4.20 4.03 16.70
C SER A 2 4.15 3.75 15.20
N LEU A 3 4.69 2.60 14.78
CA LEU A 3 4.61 2.07 13.42
C LEU A 3 3.51 1.02 13.32
N ILE A 4 2.48 1.33 12.54
CA ILE A 4 1.42 0.39 12.20
C ILE A 4 1.70 -0.21 10.83
N VAL A 5 1.55 -1.52 10.68
CA VAL A 5 1.62 -2.20 9.38
C VAL A 5 0.23 -2.59 8.92
N GLY A 6 -0.14 -2.19 7.70
CA GLY A 6 -1.46 -2.42 7.14
C GLY A 6 -1.43 -3.34 5.93
N THR A 7 -2.35 -4.31 5.88
CA THR A 7 -2.56 -5.13 4.69
C THR A 7 -4.04 -5.43 4.41
N ARG A 8 -4.32 -5.95 3.21
CA ARG A 8 -5.68 -6.23 2.74
C ARG A 8 -5.77 -7.64 2.18
N ILE A 9 -6.72 -8.43 2.68
CA ILE A 9 -6.99 -9.80 2.20
C ILE A 9 -8.47 -9.88 1.81
N HIS A 10 -8.75 -10.07 0.53
CA HIS A 10 -10.10 -10.12 -0.02
C HIS A 10 -10.35 -11.46 -0.71
N SER A 11 -11.55 -12.02 -0.56
CA SER A 11 -11.99 -13.29 -1.17
C SER A 11 -12.08 -13.24 -2.71
N GLY A 12 -11.86 -12.08 -3.31
CA GLY A 12 -11.92 -11.90 -4.75
C GLY A 12 -13.36 -11.91 -5.30
N VAL A 13 -13.49 -11.62 -6.59
CA VAL A 13 -14.77 -11.66 -7.31
C VAL A 13 -14.91 -12.95 -8.13
N ASP A 14 -13.80 -13.64 -8.42
CA ASP A 14 -13.72 -14.74 -9.40
C ASP A 14 -13.19 -16.06 -8.79
N GLY A 15 -13.66 -16.45 -7.60
CA GLY A 15 -13.35 -17.78 -7.02
C GLY A 15 -11.90 -17.98 -6.54
N TYR A 16 -11.03 -16.99 -6.64
CA TYR A 16 -9.68 -17.02 -6.06
C TYR A 16 -9.75 -16.99 -4.53
N ILE A 17 -9.34 -18.08 -3.89
CA ILE A 17 -9.17 -18.15 -2.43
C ILE A 17 -7.72 -17.74 -2.11
N PRO A 18 -7.49 -16.67 -1.32
CA PRO A 18 -6.16 -16.31 -0.88
C PRO A 18 -5.50 -17.46 -0.09
N GLU A 19 -4.19 -17.61 -0.23
CA GLU A 19 -3.42 -18.62 0.51
C GLU A 19 -3.23 -18.17 1.97
N LEU A 20 -4.19 -18.53 2.83
CA LEU A 20 -4.20 -18.07 4.22
C LEU A 20 -3.10 -18.70 5.10
N GLY A 21 -2.49 -19.81 4.65
CA GLY A 21 -1.45 -20.52 5.41
C GLY A 21 -0.17 -19.72 5.63
N LYS A 22 -0.01 -18.58 4.96
CA LYS A 22 1.14 -17.67 5.12
C LYS A 22 0.86 -16.49 6.05
N VAL A 23 -0.39 -16.27 6.47
CA VAL A 23 -0.79 -15.08 7.23
C VAL A 23 -0.13 -15.04 8.61
N GLU A 24 -0.11 -16.16 9.32
CA GLU A 24 0.50 -16.27 10.66
C GLU A 24 2.00 -15.94 10.61
N ASN A 25 2.76 -16.66 9.76
CA ASN A 25 4.19 -16.41 9.58
C ASN A 25 4.50 -14.98 9.11
N TRP A 26 3.63 -14.39 8.27
CA TRP A 26 3.79 -12.99 7.86
C TRP A 26 3.58 -12.04 9.04
N CYS A 27 2.60 -12.30 9.91
CA CYS A 27 2.39 -11.51 11.13
C CYS A 27 3.59 -11.62 12.07
N ASP A 28 4.08 -12.83 12.34
CA ASP A 28 5.28 -13.08 13.17
C ASP A 28 6.45 -12.20 12.70
N GLN A 29 6.77 -12.25 11.41
CA GLN A 29 7.88 -11.48 10.86
C GLN A 29 7.62 -9.97 10.91
N VAL A 30 6.40 -9.53 10.63
CA VAL A 30 6.07 -8.10 10.62
C VAL A 30 6.14 -7.50 12.03
N LEU A 31 5.80 -8.28 13.06
CA LEU A 31 5.92 -7.87 14.45
C LEU A 31 7.38 -7.71 14.93
N GLU A 32 8.38 -8.10 14.13
CA GLU A 32 9.79 -7.78 14.42
C GLU A 32 10.10 -6.28 14.28
N TYR A 33 9.23 -5.51 13.61
CA TYR A 33 9.42 -4.07 13.40
C TYR A 33 8.14 -3.24 13.55
N ALA A 34 6.96 -3.85 13.60
CA ALA A 34 5.68 -3.16 13.79
C ALA A 34 5.25 -3.20 15.26
N ASP A 35 4.64 -2.11 15.73
CA ASP A 35 3.97 -2.10 17.03
C ASP A 35 2.59 -2.79 16.95
N TYR A 36 1.88 -2.60 15.83
CA TYR A 36 0.60 -3.23 15.54
C TYR A 36 0.43 -3.57 14.06
N ILE A 37 -0.42 -4.54 13.78
CA ILE A 37 -0.83 -4.93 12.43
C ILE A 37 -2.33 -4.75 12.27
N VAL A 38 -2.75 -4.14 11.17
CA VAL A 38 -4.16 -4.04 10.76
C VAL A 38 -4.38 -4.81 9.46
N ILE A 39 -5.25 -5.83 9.50
CA ILE A 39 -5.59 -6.66 8.35
C ILE A 39 -7.05 -6.41 7.97
N ALA A 40 -7.27 -5.62 6.92
CA ALA A 40 -8.62 -5.42 6.39
C ALA A 40 -9.06 -6.61 5.54
N THR A 41 -10.25 -7.14 5.83
CA THR A 41 -10.82 -8.30 5.13
C THR A 41 -12.33 -8.22 4.97
N ASP A 42 -12.90 -9.05 4.10
CA ASP A 42 -14.34 -9.13 3.87
C ASP A 42 -15.03 -10.12 4.81
N ASN A 43 -16.36 -10.11 4.79
CA ASN A 43 -17.19 -10.99 5.61
C ASN A 43 -17.01 -12.49 5.33
N LYS A 44 -16.47 -12.90 4.17
CA LYS A 44 -16.25 -14.31 3.84
C LYS A 44 -14.98 -14.87 4.46
N LEU A 45 -13.96 -14.01 4.66
CA LEU A 45 -12.67 -14.39 5.21
C LEU A 45 -12.48 -13.96 6.66
N PHE A 46 -13.30 -13.04 7.17
CA PHE A 46 -13.16 -12.45 8.50
C PHE A 46 -12.95 -13.50 9.61
N ASP A 47 -13.88 -14.44 9.79
CA ASP A 47 -13.78 -15.45 10.86
C ASP A 47 -12.51 -16.31 10.75
N LYS A 48 -12.10 -16.63 9.51
CA LYS A 48 -10.89 -17.43 9.26
C LYS A 48 -9.63 -16.65 9.61
N ILE A 49 -9.53 -15.40 9.17
CA ILE A 49 -8.38 -14.54 9.44
C ILE A 49 -8.31 -14.23 10.94
N SER A 50 -9.43 -13.83 11.57
CA SER A 50 -9.51 -13.60 13.02
C SER A 50 -9.11 -14.81 13.83
N LYS A 51 -9.47 -16.03 13.40
CA LYS A 51 -8.99 -17.25 14.05
C LYS A 51 -7.48 -17.43 13.92
N ILE A 52 -6.92 -17.24 12.72
CA ILE A 52 -5.48 -17.37 12.46
C ILE A 52 -4.68 -16.38 13.30
N VAL A 53 -5.09 -15.11 13.34
CA VAL A 53 -4.32 -14.06 14.01
C VAL A 53 -4.60 -13.96 15.52
N SER A 54 -5.52 -14.77 16.05
CA SER A 54 -5.86 -14.74 17.49
C SER A 54 -4.68 -15.06 18.41
N VAL A 55 -3.68 -15.78 17.92
CA VAL A 55 -2.42 -16.06 18.64
C VAL A 55 -1.61 -14.80 18.97
N PHE A 56 -1.81 -13.71 18.24
CA PHE A 56 -1.10 -12.44 18.43
C PHE A 56 -1.82 -11.47 19.38
N ALA A 57 -2.94 -11.89 19.97
CA ALA A 57 -3.75 -11.09 20.89
C ALA A 57 -4.05 -9.68 20.33
N GLU A 58 -3.71 -8.63 21.07
CA GLU A 58 -4.05 -7.24 20.74
C GLU A 58 -3.11 -6.60 19.71
N GLN A 59 -2.00 -7.26 19.35
CA GLN A 59 -1.02 -6.71 18.39
C GLN A 59 -1.49 -6.83 16.93
N VAL A 60 -2.42 -7.74 16.63
CA VAL A 60 -2.93 -7.94 15.26
C VAL A 60 -4.44 -7.83 15.23
N LEU A 61 -4.94 -6.83 14.51
CA LEU A 61 -6.36 -6.54 14.37
C LEU A 61 -6.89 -6.98 13.01
N SER A 62 -7.89 -7.86 13.02
CA SER A 62 -8.74 -8.11 11.85
C SER A 62 -9.81 -7.03 11.73
N LEU A 63 -9.82 -6.30 10.61
CA LEU A 63 -10.77 -5.24 10.32
C LEU A 63 -11.80 -5.70 9.29
N LEU A 64 -13.07 -5.83 9.69
CA LEU A 64 -14.16 -6.23 8.80
C LEU A 64 -14.59 -5.07 7.89
N ILE A 65 -14.51 -5.28 6.58
CA ILE A 65 -15.02 -4.36 5.56
C ILE A 65 -16.27 -4.96 4.92
N ASN A 66 -17.44 -4.44 5.28
CA ASN A 66 -18.72 -4.90 4.76
C ASN A 66 -19.66 -3.73 4.40
N PRO A 67 -20.08 -3.60 3.13
CA PRO A 67 -19.63 -4.36 1.96
C PRO A 67 -18.22 -3.97 1.52
N TRP A 68 -17.45 -4.94 1.02
CA TRP A 68 -16.19 -4.64 0.33
C TRP A 68 -16.48 -3.91 -0.99
N LYS A 69 -16.03 -2.66 -1.11
CA LYS A 69 -16.33 -1.78 -2.25
C LYS A 69 -15.07 -1.18 -2.85
N GLY A 70 -14.73 -1.62 -4.05
CA GLY A 70 -13.58 -1.08 -4.78
C GLY A 70 -12.26 -1.27 -4.04
N LEU A 71 -11.30 -0.39 -4.30
CA LEU A 71 -9.93 -0.51 -3.81
C LEU A 71 -9.55 0.54 -2.75
N ALA A 72 -10.03 1.78 -2.80
CA ALA A 72 -9.63 2.77 -1.78
C ALA A 72 -10.35 2.58 -0.43
N HIS A 73 -11.58 2.05 -0.42
CA HIS A 73 -12.36 1.85 0.81
C HIS A 73 -11.61 1.06 1.90
N PRO A 74 -11.13 -0.17 1.65
CA PRO A 74 -10.40 -0.92 2.67
C PRO A 74 -9.08 -0.27 3.08
N LEU A 75 -8.42 0.50 2.20
CA LEU A 75 -7.22 1.26 2.57
C LEU A 75 -7.55 2.40 3.53
N ASN A 76 -8.62 3.15 3.27
CA ASN A 76 -9.03 4.24 4.15
C ASN A 76 -9.51 3.73 5.51
N ALA A 77 -10.11 2.53 5.56
CA ALA A 77 -10.43 1.87 6.81
C ALA A 77 -9.15 1.55 7.62
N ILE A 78 -8.10 1.03 6.97
CA ILE A 78 -6.78 0.82 7.61
C ILE A 78 -6.19 2.14 8.11
N VAL A 79 -6.26 3.22 7.31
CA VAL A 79 -5.74 4.53 7.72
C VAL A 79 -6.45 5.03 8.98
N CYS A 80 -7.78 4.93 9.00
CA CYS A 80 -8.58 5.31 10.17
C CYS A 80 -8.17 4.49 11.40
N GLU A 81 -8.07 3.17 11.27
CA GLU A 81 -7.74 2.28 12.37
C GLU A 81 -6.31 2.48 12.88
N ALA A 82 -5.33 2.59 11.98
CA ALA A 82 -3.96 2.89 12.34
C ALA A 82 -3.83 4.21 13.12
N THR A 83 -4.64 5.20 12.76
CA THR A 83 -4.71 6.49 13.48
C THR A 83 -5.35 6.35 14.85
N TYR A 84 -6.44 5.57 14.94
CA TYR A 84 -7.12 5.29 16.21
C TYR A 84 -6.21 4.56 17.20
N LEU A 85 -5.37 3.65 16.73
CA LEU A 85 -4.33 2.96 17.51
C LEU A 85 -3.15 3.88 17.91
N GLY A 86 -3.20 5.17 17.59
CA GLY A 86 -2.14 6.13 17.94
C GLY A 86 -0.90 6.03 17.04
N GLY A 87 -1.02 5.45 15.85
CA GLY A 87 0.05 5.37 14.87
C GLY A 87 0.47 6.74 14.34
N ASP A 88 1.79 6.96 14.26
CA ASP A 88 2.37 8.13 13.57
C ASP A 88 2.66 7.82 12.10
N LYS A 89 2.90 6.53 11.81
CA LYS A 89 3.33 6.03 10.51
C LYS A 89 2.54 4.78 10.16
N LEU A 90 2.25 4.64 8.87
CA LEU A 90 1.58 3.46 8.33
C LEU A 90 2.43 2.86 7.21
N LEU A 91 2.95 1.66 7.43
CA LEU A 91 3.58 0.88 6.37
C LEU A 91 2.52 -0.01 5.73
N LEU A 92 2.15 0.30 4.49
CA LEU A 92 1.33 -0.61 3.70
C LEU A 92 2.23 -1.67 3.08
N GLN A 93 1.94 -2.94 3.37
CA GLN A 93 2.76 -4.08 2.97
C GLN A 93 1.89 -5.24 2.48
N SER A 94 2.24 -5.78 1.31
CA SER A 94 1.59 -6.99 0.77
C SER A 94 2.04 -8.24 1.53
N LEU A 95 1.16 -9.24 1.61
CA LEU A 95 1.52 -10.57 2.13
C LEU A 95 2.64 -11.25 1.33
N GLU A 96 2.82 -10.86 0.06
CA GLU A 96 3.90 -11.39 -0.79
C GLU A 96 5.26 -10.71 -0.57
N VAL A 97 5.37 -9.75 0.35
CA VAL A 97 6.59 -8.95 0.57
C VAL A 97 7.22 -9.29 1.91
N TYR A 98 8.51 -9.61 1.84
CA TYR A 98 9.39 -9.92 2.96
C TYR A 98 10.54 -8.90 2.96
N ILE A 99 10.76 -8.27 4.11
CA ILE A 99 11.83 -7.30 4.36
C ILE A 99 12.40 -7.51 5.76
N SER A 100 13.61 -7.00 6.00
CA SER A 100 14.26 -6.97 7.31
C SER A 100 13.89 -5.70 8.09
N SER A 101 14.07 -5.70 9.42
CA SER A 101 13.91 -4.49 10.24
C SER A 101 14.87 -3.38 9.80
N THR A 102 16.07 -3.71 9.32
CA THR A 102 17.02 -2.76 8.73
C THR A 102 16.48 -2.05 7.47
N ASP A 103 15.77 -2.78 6.62
CA ASP A 103 15.11 -2.19 5.46
C ASP A 103 13.95 -1.25 5.88
N VAL A 104 13.23 -1.59 6.95
CA VAL A 104 12.20 -0.70 7.54
C VAL A 104 12.84 0.56 8.13
N GLU A 105 13.95 0.44 8.84
CA GLU A 105 14.74 1.56 9.35
C GLU A 105 15.22 2.47 8.20
N THR A 106 15.62 1.87 7.07
CA THR A 106 15.99 2.61 5.86
C THR A 106 14.82 3.44 5.33
N LEU A 107 13.64 2.83 5.15
CA LEU A 107 12.42 3.57 4.77
C LEU A 107 12.13 4.71 5.75
N ASN A 108 12.24 4.42 7.05
CA ASN A 108 11.96 5.35 8.13
C ASN A 108 12.94 6.54 8.15
N SER A 109 14.22 6.31 7.90
CA SER A 109 15.25 7.35 7.86
C SER A 109 14.99 8.41 6.77
N HIS A 110 14.30 8.03 5.70
CA HIS A 110 13.92 8.92 4.61
C HIS A 110 12.55 9.61 4.81
N LEU A 111 11.75 9.16 5.78
CA LEU A 111 10.45 9.74 6.12
C LEU A 111 10.61 10.93 7.06
N THR A 112 11.15 12.03 6.52
CA THR A 112 11.36 13.30 7.23
C THR A 112 10.08 14.14 7.34
N SER A 113 10.12 15.26 8.08
CA SER A 113 8.93 16.11 8.35
C SER A 113 8.25 16.70 7.11
N ASP A 114 8.99 16.82 6.01
CA ASP A 114 8.54 17.28 4.70
C ASP A 114 8.05 16.13 3.79
N THR A 115 8.15 14.89 4.25
CA THR A 115 7.88 13.69 3.45
C THR A 115 6.50 13.14 3.77
N LEU A 116 5.72 12.90 2.72
CA LEU A 116 4.43 12.22 2.77
C LEU A 116 4.61 10.70 2.79
N VAL A 117 5.48 10.19 1.91
CA VAL A 117 5.61 8.76 1.69
C VAL A 117 7.01 8.38 1.20
N VAL A 118 7.50 7.24 1.67
CA VAL A 118 8.69 6.57 1.16
C VAL A 118 8.30 5.16 0.73
N GLY A 119 8.52 4.82 -0.54
CA GLY A 119 8.27 3.48 -1.07
C GLY A 119 9.55 2.74 -1.45
N ALA A 120 9.44 1.43 -1.56
CA ALA A 120 10.53 0.60 -2.04
C ALA A 120 10.48 0.42 -3.57
N LYS A 121 11.66 0.34 -4.20
CA LYS A 121 11.82 -0.14 -5.58
C LYS A 121 11.56 -1.65 -5.63
N MET A 122 10.32 -2.04 -5.92
CA MET A 122 9.88 -3.45 -5.91
C MET A 122 10.52 -4.34 -6.98
N ILE A 123 10.92 -3.76 -8.11
CA ILE A 123 11.60 -4.42 -9.23
C ILE A 123 12.62 -3.46 -9.83
N SER A 124 13.57 -3.96 -10.63
CA SER A 124 14.64 -3.15 -11.23
C SER A 124 14.14 -1.98 -12.08
N THR A 125 12.98 -2.14 -12.74
CA THR A 125 12.36 -1.10 -13.56
C THR A 125 11.43 -0.15 -12.78
N HIS A 126 11.19 -0.39 -11.49
CA HIS A 126 10.37 0.48 -10.66
C HIS A 126 11.12 1.77 -10.32
N GLY A 127 10.55 2.94 -10.63
CA GLY A 127 11.19 4.25 -10.46
C GLY A 127 12.17 4.64 -11.58
N GLY A 128 12.86 3.67 -12.20
CA GLY A 128 13.92 3.93 -13.16
C GLY A 128 15.17 4.50 -12.50
N ASP A 129 15.87 5.41 -13.20
CA ASP A 129 17.09 6.06 -12.71
C ASP A 129 16.81 7.09 -11.60
N ALA A 130 17.85 7.39 -10.82
CA ALA A 130 17.81 8.38 -9.75
C ALA A 130 17.38 9.78 -10.23
N GLY A 131 16.87 10.59 -9.29
CA GLY A 131 16.44 11.96 -9.51
C GLY A 131 14.92 12.17 -9.46
N VAL A 132 14.50 13.39 -9.76
CA VAL A 132 13.08 13.77 -9.71
C VAL A 132 12.36 13.30 -10.98
N LYS A 133 11.27 12.55 -10.80
CA LYS A 133 10.42 12.04 -11.88
C LYS A 133 8.98 12.47 -11.65
N PHE A 134 8.22 12.59 -12.73
CA PHE A 134 6.77 12.70 -12.64
C PHE A 134 6.17 11.41 -12.09
N ILE A 135 5.17 11.53 -11.23
CA ILE A 135 4.51 10.36 -10.66
C ILE A 135 3.58 9.69 -11.67
N ASP A 136 3.74 8.40 -11.88
CA ASP A 136 2.88 7.56 -12.72
C ASP A 136 2.76 6.16 -12.10
N GLY A 137 2.20 5.21 -12.86
CA GLY A 137 2.04 3.84 -12.38
C GLY A 137 3.34 3.06 -12.16
N MET A 138 4.49 3.53 -12.65
CA MET A 138 5.80 2.89 -12.54
C MET A 138 6.81 3.69 -11.70
N THR A 139 6.53 4.95 -11.38
CA THR A 139 7.37 5.77 -10.50
C THR A 139 6.74 6.04 -9.14
N SER A 140 5.45 5.77 -8.94
CA SER A 140 4.82 5.96 -7.64
C SER A 140 5.31 4.98 -6.57
N PRO A 141 5.43 5.40 -5.30
CA PRO A 141 5.53 4.50 -4.15
C PRO A 141 4.33 3.54 -4.13
N TRP A 142 4.50 2.29 -4.55
CA TRP A 142 3.40 1.32 -4.53
C TRP A 142 3.09 0.90 -3.10
N ASN A 143 1.82 0.89 -2.70
CA ASN A 143 1.32 0.34 -1.43
C ASN A 143 1.56 -1.17 -1.26
N THR A 144 2.21 -1.81 -2.24
CA THR A 144 2.83 -3.12 -2.07
C THR A 144 3.92 -3.09 -1.00
N LEU A 145 4.69 -1.99 -0.92
CA LEU A 145 5.56 -1.67 0.20
C LEU A 145 5.85 -0.16 0.24
N ALA A 146 5.06 0.59 1.02
CA ALA A 146 5.22 2.03 1.18
C ALA A 146 4.91 2.50 2.60
N LEU A 147 5.83 3.28 3.17
CA LEU A 147 5.73 3.90 4.49
C LEU A 147 5.15 5.31 4.36
N TRP A 148 4.01 5.54 4.97
CA TRP A 148 3.27 6.80 4.93
C TRP A 148 3.37 7.54 6.25
N ASN A 149 3.44 8.88 6.17
CA ASN A 149 3.23 9.77 7.29
C ASN A 149 1.71 9.91 7.53
N LEU A 150 1.20 9.37 8.65
CA LEU A 150 -0.25 9.33 8.91
C LEU A 150 -0.84 10.73 9.10
N SER A 151 -0.13 11.66 9.74
CA SER A 151 -0.62 13.04 9.92
C SER A 151 -0.92 13.73 8.59
N LYS A 152 -0.17 13.41 7.53
CA LYS A 152 -0.36 13.97 6.19
C LYS A 152 -1.36 13.15 5.38
N LEU A 153 -1.30 11.83 5.46
CA LEU A 153 -2.23 10.95 4.72
C LEU A 153 -3.69 11.15 5.19
N ASN A 154 -3.93 11.36 6.49
CA ASN A 154 -5.26 11.58 7.05
C ASN A 154 -5.99 12.83 6.53
N ILE A 155 -5.27 13.77 5.91
CA ILE A 155 -5.89 14.97 5.35
C ILE A 155 -6.87 14.62 4.22
N THR A 156 -6.58 13.56 3.46
CA THR A 156 -7.43 13.11 2.35
C THR A 156 -7.82 11.65 2.42
N GLY A 157 -7.01 10.82 3.08
CA GLY A 157 -6.95 9.38 2.80
C GLY A 157 -6.55 9.12 1.35
N PHE A 158 -6.79 7.88 0.90
CA PHE A 158 -6.76 7.50 -0.51
C PHE A 158 -8.02 7.93 -1.24
N LEU A 159 -7.86 8.55 -2.39
CA LEU A 159 -8.97 9.18 -3.11
C LEU A 159 -9.93 8.15 -3.73
N GLY A 160 -11.24 8.41 -3.63
CA GLY A 160 -12.29 7.54 -4.16
C GLY A 160 -12.23 7.31 -5.68
N ILE A 161 -11.60 8.23 -6.43
CA ILE A 161 -11.33 8.07 -7.88
C ILE A 161 -10.55 6.79 -8.20
N SER A 162 -9.73 6.32 -7.25
CA SER A 162 -8.88 5.15 -7.42
C SER A 162 -9.57 3.83 -7.00
N SER A 163 -10.84 3.89 -6.57
CA SER A 163 -11.63 2.71 -6.19
C SER A 163 -12.13 1.87 -7.36
N GLY A 164 -12.13 2.41 -8.59
CA GLY A 164 -12.68 1.72 -9.76
C GLY A 164 -14.21 1.66 -9.82
N LEU A 165 -14.89 2.59 -9.14
CA LEU A 165 -16.36 2.67 -9.08
C LEU A 165 -16.96 3.63 -10.11
N ILE A 166 -16.12 4.46 -10.75
CA ILE A 166 -16.55 5.42 -11.77
C ILE A 166 -16.41 4.74 -13.14
N LYS A 167 -17.47 4.83 -13.95
CA LYS A 167 -17.49 4.26 -15.31
C LYS A 167 -16.26 4.72 -16.10
N ASP A 168 -15.60 3.78 -16.76
CA ASP A 168 -14.41 3.97 -17.59
C ASP A 168 -13.12 4.43 -16.86
N VAL A 169 -13.18 4.63 -15.54
CA VAL A 169 -12.02 4.95 -14.69
C VAL A 169 -11.64 3.71 -13.87
N PRO A 170 -10.60 2.97 -14.28
CA PRO A 170 -10.16 1.79 -13.56
C PRO A 170 -9.53 2.14 -12.22
N GLY A 171 -9.71 1.28 -11.22
CA GLY A 171 -9.08 1.43 -9.91
C GLY A 171 -7.63 0.94 -9.85
N GLY A 172 -6.99 1.13 -8.69
CA GLY A 172 -5.76 0.44 -8.32
C GLY A 172 -4.47 1.18 -8.72
N MET A 173 -4.42 2.48 -8.44
CA MET A 173 -3.24 3.36 -8.47
C MET A 173 -3.49 4.48 -7.43
N GLU A 174 -3.95 4.08 -6.25
CA GLU A 174 -4.41 4.94 -5.17
C GLU A 174 -3.36 5.99 -4.77
N GLU A 175 -2.09 5.66 -4.90
CA GLU A 175 -0.96 6.48 -4.48
C GLU A 175 -0.75 7.66 -5.43
N VAL A 176 -0.95 7.47 -6.74
CA VAL A 176 -0.68 8.48 -7.78
C VAL A 176 -1.51 9.73 -7.56
N THR A 177 -2.83 9.58 -7.44
CA THR A 177 -3.75 10.72 -7.28
C THR A 177 -3.64 11.34 -5.90
N THR A 178 -3.46 10.52 -4.86
CA THR A 178 -3.32 10.95 -3.47
C THR A 178 -2.07 11.80 -3.27
N ILE A 179 -0.89 11.32 -3.70
CA ILE A 179 0.37 12.05 -3.62
C ILE A 179 0.27 13.34 -4.43
N SER A 180 -0.24 13.25 -5.66
CA SER A 180 -0.38 14.42 -6.55
C SER A 180 -1.25 15.52 -5.95
N LEU A 181 -2.35 15.17 -5.27
CA LEU A 181 -3.21 16.13 -4.60
C LEU A 181 -2.54 16.73 -3.37
N LEU A 182 -1.96 15.89 -2.51
CA LEU A 182 -1.33 16.36 -1.27
C LEU A 182 -0.12 17.26 -1.54
N GLN A 183 0.63 17.02 -2.62
CA GLN A 183 1.70 17.92 -3.06
C GLN A 183 1.20 19.29 -3.53
N GLN A 184 -0.01 19.38 -4.07
CA GLN A 184 -0.62 20.66 -4.42
C GLN A 184 -1.13 21.40 -3.19
N LEU A 185 -1.71 20.68 -2.22
CA LEU A 185 -2.22 21.25 -0.98
C LEU A 185 -1.09 21.70 -0.04
N TYR A 186 0.02 20.94 -0.01
CA TYR A 186 1.15 21.15 0.91
C TYR A 186 2.47 21.14 0.13
N GLN A 187 2.68 22.20 -0.67
CA GLN A 187 3.90 22.38 -1.44
C GLN A 187 5.13 22.28 -0.52
N ASN A 188 6.14 21.53 -0.96
CA ASN A 188 7.38 21.26 -0.22
C ASN A 188 7.21 20.56 1.15
N GLN A 189 6.01 20.13 1.52
CA GLN A 189 5.76 19.41 2.78
C GLN A 189 5.08 18.04 2.59
N ALA A 190 4.94 17.58 1.34
CA ALA A 190 4.36 16.29 0.99
C ALA A 190 5.22 15.55 -0.04
N GLN A 191 6.53 15.51 0.16
CA GLN A 191 7.44 14.82 -0.75
C GLN A 191 7.16 13.32 -0.84
N ALA A 192 7.34 12.75 -2.02
CA ALA A 192 7.32 11.31 -2.23
C ALA A 192 8.73 10.85 -2.63
N LYS A 193 9.19 9.76 -2.02
CA LYS A 193 10.52 9.20 -2.27
C LYS A 193 10.41 7.72 -2.63
N LEU A 194 11.30 7.25 -3.50
CA LEU A 194 11.50 5.83 -3.80
C LEU A 194 12.94 5.45 -3.50
N VAL A 195 13.13 4.35 -2.78
CA VAL A 195 14.46 3.89 -2.34
C VAL A 195 14.69 2.45 -2.72
N LYS A 196 15.95 2.09 -2.96
CA LYS A 196 16.35 0.69 -3.10
C LYS A 196 16.57 0.09 -1.71
N LEU A 197 16.05 -1.11 -1.51
CA LEU A 197 16.22 -1.87 -0.28
C LEU A 197 17.14 -3.07 -0.52
N SER A 198 17.77 -3.54 0.56
CA SER A 198 18.85 -4.53 0.49
C SER A 198 18.30 -5.96 0.45
N ASP A 199 17.34 -6.23 1.35
CA ASP A 199 16.83 -7.58 1.62
C ASP A 199 15.40 -7.79 1.10
N LEU A 200 14.89 -6.85 0.31
CA LEU A 200 13.55 -6.90 -0.25
C LEU A 200 13.35 -8.14 -1.13
N LYS A 201 12.41 -8.99 -0.71
CA LYS A 201 11.93 -10.13 -1.48
C LYS A 201 10.44 -9.95 -1.77
N TRP A 202 10.11 -9.92 -3.05
CA TRP A 202 8.72 -9.93 -3.52
C TRP A 202 8.39 -11.27 -4.17
N ILE A 203 7.62 -12.10 -3.49
CA ILE A 203 7.25 -13.43 -3.95
C ILE A 203 6.14 -13.32 -5.00
N THR A 204 6.53 -13.31 -6.27
CA THR A 204 5.60 -13.27 -7.41
C THR A 204 5.41 -14.63 -8.10
N THR A 205 5.86 -15.72 -7.47
CA THR A 205 5.63 -17.09 -7.93
C THR A 205 4.40 -17.66 -7.24
N TRP A 206 3.31 -17.82 -7.99
CA TRP A 206 2.07 -18.42 -7.51
C TRP A 206 1.84 -19.77 -8.20
N ASN A 207 1.30 -20.74 -7.46
CA ASN A 207 0.89 -22.03 -8.02
C ASN A 207 -0.32 -21.93 -8.97
N SER A 208 -1.03 -20.78 -8.94
CA SER A 208 -2.17 -20.50 -9.81
C SER A 208 -1.76 -19.70 -11.05
N GLN A 209 -1.99 -20.27 -12.23
CA GLN A 209 -1.81 -19.57 -13.52
C GLN A 209 -2.73 -18.35 -13.66
N GLU A 210 -3.94 -18.39 -13.09
CA GLU A 210 -4.88 -17.27 -13.11
C GLU A 210 -4.34 -16.08 -12.33
N ARG A 211 -3.76 -16.33 -11.15
CA ARG A 211 -3.10 -15.29 -10.34
C ARG A 211 -1.91 -14.67 -11.07
N GLN A 212 -1.11 -15.49 -11.78
CA GLN A 212 0.00 -15.00 -12.60
C GLN A 212 -0.49 -14.09 -13.74
N LYS A 213 -1.50 -14.52 -14.51
CA LYS A 213 -2.11 -13.71 -15.58
C LYS A 213 -2.70 -12.41 -15.05
N TYR A 214 -3.40 -12.47 -13.92
CA TYR A 214 -3.94 -11.28 -13.24
C TYR A 214 -2.82 -10.30 -12.86
N HIS A 215 -1.73 -10.80 -12.27
CA HIS A 215 -0.58 -9.98 -11.90
C HIS A 215 0.06 -9.31 -13.13
N GLN A 216 0.32 -10.07 -14.20
CA GLN A 216 0.88 -9.51 -15.45
C GLN A 216 -0.02 -8.41 -16.03
N LYS A 217 -1.34 -8.66 -16.11
CA LYS A 217 -2.32 -7.64 -16.55
C LYS A 217 -2.31 -6.42 -15.64
N LYS A 218 -2.21 -6.60 -14.32
CA LYS A 218 -2.12 -5.50 -13.34
C LYS A 218 -0.88 -4.64 -13.61
N MET A 219 0.27 -5.26 -13.85
CA MET A 219 1.53 -4.57 -14.13
C MET A 219 1.47 -3.80 -15.47
N LEU A 220 1.04 -4.46 -16.55
CA LEU A 220 0.94 -3.86 -17.89
C LEU A 220 0.01 -2.63 -17.93
N THR A 221 -1.02 -2.61 -17.09
CA THR A 221 -2.02 -1.54 -17.11
C THR A 221 -1.76 -0.41 -16.12
N LYS A 222 -0.72 -0.48 -15.27
CA LYS A 222 -0.48 0.54 -14.22
C LYS A 222 -0.45 1.97 -14.76
N LEU A 223 0.33 2.20 -15.81
CA LEU A 223 0.45 3.52 -16.47
C LEU A 223 -0.92 4.02 -16.95
N LEU A 224 -1.65 3.20 -17.72
CA LEU A 224 -2.97 3.57 -18.23
C LEU A 224 -3.96 3.90 -17.11
N ARG A 225 -3.93 3.14 -16.00
CA ARG A 225 -4.83 3.35 -14.86
C ARG A 225 -4.52 4.66 -14.14
N ALA A 226 -3.23 4.95 -13.92
CA ALA A 226 -2.77 6.22 -13.36
C ALA A 226 -3.20 7.42 -14.23
N GLU A 227 -2.98 7.35 -15.54
CA GLU A 227 -3.36 8.40 -16.49
C GLU A 227 -4.86 8.70 -16.47
N LYS A 228 -5.69 7.64 -16.52
CA LYS A 228 -7.15 7.81 -16.50
C LYS A 228 -7.65 8.45 -15.21
N GLN A 229 -7.09 8.07 -14.06
CA GLN A 229 -7.48 8.64 -12.76
C GLN A 229 -7.08 10.12 -12.64
N LEU A 230 -5.85 10.49 -13.03
CA LEU A 230 -5.40 11.89 -13.04
C LEU A 230 -6.24 12.75 -14.01
N LYS A 231 -6.46 12.27 -15.25
CA LYS A 231 -7.25 12.99 -16.25
C LYS A 231 -8.68 13.24 -15.76
N HIS A 232 -9.32 12.25 -15.16
CA HIS A 232 -10.70 12.38 -14.69
C HIS A 232 -10.81 13.31 -13.47
N SER A 233 -9.89 13.19 -12.51
CA SER A 233 -9.89 14.02 -11.29
C SER A 233 -9.42 15.45 -11.51
N ARG A 234 -8.76 15.75 -12.65
CA ARG A 234 -8.14 17.05 -12.96
C ARG A 234 -7.04 17.47 -11.96
N ILE A 235 -6.54 16.52 -11.18
CA ILE A 235 -5.42 16.72 -10.26
C ILE A 235 -4.16 16.86 -11.11
N LYS A 236 -3.41 17.95 -10.94
CA LYS A 236 -2.09 18.10 -11.57
C LYS A 236 -1.16 17.01 -11.07
N ARG A 237 -0.39 16.42 -11.99
CA ARG A 237 0.54 15.34 -11.67
C ARG A 237 1.61 15.82 -10.70
N GLY A 238 1.83 15.04 -9.65
CA GLY A 238 2.91 15.23 -8.70
C GLY A 238 4.26 14.73 -9.19
N VAL A 239 5.24 14.75 -8.30
CA VAL A 239 6.60 14.26 -8.53
C VAL A 239 7.04 13.32 -7.41
N VAL A 240 8.05 12.52 -7.72
CA VAL A 240 8.69 11.58 -6.81
C VAL A 240 10.19 11.68 -6.99
N THR A 241 10.95 11.65 -5.89
CA THR A 241 12.41 11.62 -5.94
C THR A 241 12.86 10.16 -5.82
N ILE A 242 13.53 9.66 -6.86
CA ILE A 242 14.18 8.36 -6.85
C ILE A 242 15.57 8.54 -6.22
N LEU A 243 15.79 7.91 -5.07
CA LEU A 243 17.09 7.91 -4.39
C LEU A 243 18.00 6.82 -4.99
N GLU A 244 19.30 7.04 -4.88
CA GLU A 244 20.34 6.08 -5.28
C GLU A 244 20.35 4.84 -4.38
#